data_AF-A0A8H7VQG1-F1
#
_entry.id   AF-A0A8H7VQG1-F1
#
_cell.length_a   1.000
_cell.length_b   1.000
_cell.length_c   1.000
_cell.angle_alpha   90.00
_cell.angle_beta   90.00
_cell.angle_gamma   90.00
#
_symmetry.space_group_name_H-M   'P 1'
#
loop_
_entity.id
_entity.type
_entity.pdbx_description
1 polymer ?
#
loop_
_entity_poly.entity_id
_entity_poly.type
_entity_poly.pdbx_seq_one_letter_code
_entity_poly.pdbx_strand_id
1 'polypeptide(L)'
;IKQSIIVIHIGLKNNYIQRSCQLPNLSWARRMWALASRANLISFTSVYYSVLGGAYSSLSKANAHYAYKAGSLAIHQIKFAQWLKDPILESKCWLYYAEDLIQLHRFKRVDKIIAHQLAFAQQLNDPILLKMCESVQTRRDRMYAEYITNSQ
;
A
#
# COMPACT_ATOMS: atom_id res chain seq x y z
N ILE A 1 24.03 32.68 27.93
CA ILE A 1 24.17 31.22 28.08
C ILE A 1 25.13 30.75 26.98
N LYS A 2 26.40 30.45 27.31
CA LYS A 2 27.40 29.97 26.34
C LYS A 2 27.18 28.47 26.10
N GLN A 3 26.82 28.08 24.88
CA GLN A 3 26.75 26.67 24.49
C GLN A 3 28.17 26.15 24.24
N SER A 4 28.60 25.19 25.06
CA SER A 4 29.83 24.43 24.82
C SER A 4 29.55 23.30 23.85
N ILE A 5 30.09 23.39 22.64
CA ILE A 5 30.01 22.34 21.62
C ILE A 5 31.08 21.29 21.93
N ILE A 6 30.66 20.06 22.19
CA ILE A 6 31.58 18.92 22.34
C ILE A 6 31.77 18.30 20.96
N VAL A 7 32.98 18.40 20.42
CA VAL A 7 33.36 17.74 19.16
C VAL A 7 34.04 16.43 19.49
N ILE A 8 33.39 15.31 19.19
CA ILE A 8 33.97 13.97 19.36
C ILE A 8 34.69 13.59 18.07
N HIS A 9 36.02 13.58 18.11
CA HIS A 9 36.83 13.05 17.02
C HIS A 9 36.93 11.52 17.14
N ILE A 10 36.15 10.82 16.33
CA ILE A 10 36.23 9.37 16.21
C ILE A 10 37.32 9.04 15.17
N GLY A 11 38.54 8.76 15.64
CA GLY A 11 39.64 8.30 14.81
C GLY A 11 39.48 6.82 14.44
N LEU A 12 38.97 6.54 13.23
CA LEU A 12 38.91 5.17 12.72
C LEU A 12 40.25 4.81 12.05
N LYS A 13 40.94 3.79 12.58
CA LYS A 13 42.17 3.26 11.94
C LYS A 13 41.84 2.77 10.53
N ASN A 14 42.72 3.03 9.55
CA ASN A 14 42.51 2.70 8.12
C ASN A 14 41.98 1.27 7.83
N ASN A 15 42.23 0.30 8.70
CA ASN A 15 41.82 -1.09 8.53
C ASN A 15 40.51 -1.44 9.28
N TYR A 16 39.73 -0.46 9.75
CA TYR A 16 38.52 -0.71 10.54
C TYR A 16 37.43 -1.45 9.76
N ILE A 17 37.28 -1.16 8.46
CA ILE A 17 36.32 -1.84 7.59
C ILE A 17 36.72 -3.31 7.45
N GLN A 18 37.99 -3.59 7.17
CA GLN A 18 38.48 -4.96 7.01
C GLN A 18 38.40 -5.76 8.32
N ARG A 19 38.72 -5.14 9.48
CA ARG A 19 38.57 -5.78 10.79
C ARG A 19 37.11 -6.05 11.16
N SER A 20 36.20 -5.13 10.88
CA SER A 20 34.77 -5.35 11.14
C SER A 20 34.19 -6.43 10.20
N CYS A 21 34.66 -6.55 8.96
CA CYS A 21 34.29 -7.67 8.10
C CYS A 21 34.81 -9.03 8.57
N GLN A 22 35.90 -9.07 9.35
CA GLN A 22 36.56 -10.29 9.85
C GLN A 22 36.07 -10.74 11.24
N LEU A 23 35.24 -9.96 11.94
CA LEU A 23 34.70 -10.40 13.23
C LEU A 23 33.70 -11.54 13.02
N PRO A 24 33.97 -12.75 13.56
CA PRO A 24 33.16 -13.94 13.31
C PRO A 24 31.70 -13.81 13.77
N ASN A 25 31.40 -12.84 14.64
CA ASN A 25 30.07 -12.63 15.23
C ASN A 25 29.23 -11.49 14.62
N LEU A 26 29.72 -10.81 13.57
CA LEU A 26 28.93 -9.78 12.87
C LEU A 26 27.98 -10.35 11.80
N SER A 27 28.02 -11.66 11.56
CA SER A 27 27.06 -12.35 10.69
C SER A 27 25.62 -12.20 11.19
N TRP A 28 25.42 -12.29 12.51
CA TRP A 28 24.13 -12.05 13.16
C TRP A 28 23.72 -10.58 13.06
N ALA A 29 24.64 -9.64 13.34
CA ALA A 29 24.37 -8.20 13.19
C ALA A 29 23.99 -7.82 11.75
N ARG A 30 24.63 -8.43 10.74
CA ARG A 30 24.30 -8.22 9.32
C ARG A 30 22.93 -8.80 8.95
N ARG A 31 22.59 -9.98 9.48
CA ARG A 31 21.25 -10.57 9.31
C ARG A 31 20.17 -9.70 9.97
N MET A 32 20.42 -9.24 11.20
CA MET A 32 19.52 -8.33 11.91
C MET A 32 19.36 -7.00 11.18
N TRP A 33 20.45 -6.41 10.70
CA TRP A 33 20.40 -5.19 9.89
C TRP A 33 19.58 -5.39 8.61
N ALA A 34 19.77 -6.50 7.91
CA ALA A 34 19.00 -6.83 6.71
C ALA A 34 17.51 -6.99 7.02
N LEU A 35 17.15 -7.67 8.12
CA LEU A 35 15.76 -7.80 8.55
C LEU A 35 15.14 -6.46 8.95
N ALA A 36 15.85 -5.65 9.75
CA ALA A 36 15.40 -4.31 10.15
C ALA A 36 15.23 -3.39 8.95
N SER A 37 16.16 -3.42 8.00
CA SER A 37 16.08 -2.63 6.75
C SER A 37 14.88 -3.04 5.91
N ARG A 38 14.62 -4.35 5.80
CA ARG A 38 13.44 -4.87 5.08
C ARG A 38 12.14 -4.49 5.77
N ALA A 39 12.07 -4.61 7.09
CA ALA A 39 10.91 -4.18 7.88
C ALA A 39 10.64 -2.68 7.68
N ASN A 40 11.68 -1.84 7.77
CA ASN A 40 11.56 -0.41 7.54
C ASN A 40 11.08 -0.09 6.11
N LEU A 41 11.63 -0.77 5.11
CA LEU A 41 11.19 -0.61 3.72
C LEU A 41 9.72 -0.97 3.55
N ILE A 42 9.27 -2.06 4.18
CA ILE A 42 7.87 -2.49 4.14
C ILE A 42 6.98 -1.42 4.78
N SER A 43 7.31 -0.97 5.99
CA SER A 43 6.56 0.07 6.69
C SER A 43 6.49 1.37 5.88
N PHE A 44 7.61 1.84 5.34
CA PHE A 44 7.66 3.04 4.52
C PHE A 44 6.81 2.89 3.25
N THR A 45 6.93 1.76 2.55
CA THR A 45 6.21 1.49 1.30
C THR A 45 4.69 1.46 1.54
N SER A 46 4.25 0.82 2.62
CA SER A 46 2.83 0.79 3.00
C SER A 46 2.28 2.19 3.30
N VAL A 47 3.02 3.01 4.05
CA VAL A 47 2.62 4.40 4.36
C VAL A 47 2.61 5.25 3.09
N TYR A 48 3.64 5.15 2.25
CA TYR A 48 3.75 5.86 0.98
C TYR A 48 2.53 5.61 0.09
N TYR A 49 2.16 4.34 -0.11
CA TYR A 49 1.01 4.02 -0.93
C TYR A 49 -0.31 4.47 -0.30
N SER A 50 -0.47 4.37 1.02
CA SER A 50 -1.69 4.81 1.70
C SER A 50 -1.89 6.33 1.58
N VAL A 51 -0.83 7.12 1.78
CA VAL A 51 -0.90 8.59 1.74
C VAL A 51 -1.17 9.07 0.32
N LEU A 52 -0.39 8.60 -0.66
CA LEU A 52 -0.58 9.02 -2.05
C LEU A 52 -1.86 8.47 -2.66
N GLY A 53 -2.26 7.24 -2.31
CA GLY A 53 -3.51 6.64 -2.76
C GLY A 53 -4.70 7.44 -2.26
N GLY A 54 -4.73 7.79 -0.98
CA GLY A 54 -5.77 8.66 -0.41
C GLY A 54 -5.80 10.06 -1.02
N ALA A 55 -4.63 10.65 -1.29
CA ALA A 55 -4.53 11.95 -1.95
C ALA A 55 -5.08 11.90 -3.38
N TYR A 56 -4.68 10.91 -4.19
CA TYR A 56 -5.17 10.77 -5.56
C TYR A 56 -6.65 10.42 -5.62
N SER A 57 -7.16 9.57 -4.73
CA SER A 57 -8.59 9.25 -4.63
C SER A 57 -9.44 10.47 -4.20
N SER A 58 -8.88 11.37 -3.40
CA SER A 58 -9.54 12.64 -3.07
C SER A 58 -9.60 13.58 -4.28
N LEU A 59 -8.50 13.67 -5.03
CA LEU A 59 -8.38 14.49 -6.24
C LEU A 59 -9.17 13.93 -7.43
N SER A 60 -9.42 12.62 -7.46
CA SER A 60 -10.12 11.96 -8.58
C SER A 60 -11.56 12.43 -8.74
N LYS A 61 -12.18 12.90 -7.65
CA LYS A 61 -13.53 13.49 -7.66
C LYS A 61 -13.63 14.73 -8.55
N ALA A 62 -12.53 15.48 -8.68
CA ALA A 62 -12.47 16.69 -9.49
C ALA A 62 -11.88 16.44 -10.89
N ASN A 63 -11.00 15.44 -11.03
CA ASN A 63 -10.35 15.16 -12.31
C ASN A 63 -10.03 13.67 -12.48
N ALA A 64 -10.61 13.07 -13.53
CA ALA A 64 -10.45 11.66 -13.87
C ALA A 64 -8.98 11.24 -14.13
N HIS A 65 -8.09 12.17 -14.49
CA HIS A 65 -6.66 11.89 -14.61
C HIS A 65 -6.06 11.37 -13.30
N TYR A 66 -6.52 11.87 -12.15
CA TYR A 66 -6.04 11.39 -10.85
C TYR A 66 -6.61 10.02 -10.49
N ALA A 67 -7.79 9.65 -10.98
CA ALA A 67 -8.30 8.28 -10.84
C ALA A 67 -7.38 7.25 -11.54
N TYR A 68 -6.84 7.59 -12.72
CA TYR A 68 -5.87 6.73 -13.39
C TYR A 68 -4.57 6.57 -12.59
N LYS A 69 -4.09 7.65 -11.98
CA LYS A 69 -2.89 7.60 -11.11
C LYS A 69 -3.14 6.79 -9.85
N ALA A 70 -4.28 6.99 -9.19
CA ALA A 70 -4.70 6.19 -8.04
C ALA A 70 -4.75 4.70 -8.39
N GLY A 71 -5.41 4.35 -9.50
CA GLY A 71 -5.52 2.97 -9.93
C GLY A 71 -4.17 2.32 -10.26
N SER A 72 -3.23 3.06 -10.87
CA SER A 72 -1.86 2.60 -11.08
C SER A 72 -1.13 2.32 -9.76
N LEU A 73 -1.33 3.18 -8.76
CA LEU A 73 -0.75 3.01 -7.44
C LEU A 73 -1.35 1.80 -6.72
N ALA A 74 -2.65 1.60 -6.79
CA ALA A 74 -3.33 0.44 -6.21
C ALA A 74 -2.85 -0.88 -6.84
N ILE A 75 -2.55 -0.92 -8.15
CA ILE A 75 -1.92 -2.09 -8.78
C ILE A 75 -0.54 -2.38 -8.18
N HIS A 76 0.26 -1.35 -7.88
CA HIS A 76 1.53 -1.56 -7.19
C HIS A 76 1.34 -2.06 -5.75
N GLN A 77 0.31 -1.59 -5.04
CA GLN A 77 -0.06 -2.11 -3.72
C GLN A 77 -0.45 -3.59 -3.77
N ILE A 78 -1.22 -4.01 -4.77
CA ILE A 78 -1.60 -5.43 -4.97
C ILE A 78 -0.36 -6.29 -5.16
N LYS A 79 0.55 -5.90 -6.08
CA LYS A 79 1.81 -6.62 -6.31
C LYS A 79 2.68 -6.68 -5.06
N PHE A 80 2.67 -5.61 -4.27
CA PHE A 80 3.40 -5.55 -3.02
C PHE A 80 2.80 -6.49 -1.97
N ALA A 81 1.48 -6.55 -1.83
CA ALA A 81 0.79 -7.49 -0.94
C ALA A 81 1.04 -8.96 -1.34
N GLN A 82 1.01 -9.26 -2.64
CA GLN A 82 1.37 -10.57 -3.19
C GLN A 82 2.82 -10.95 -2.85
N TRP A 83 3.75 -10.01 -2.99
CA TRP A 83 5.15 -10.23 -2.61
C TRP A 83 5.33 -10.50 -1.11
N LEU A 84 4.54 -9.83 -0.27
CA LEU A 84 4.47 -10.08 1.17
C LEU A 84 3.79 -11.41 1.53
N LYS A 85 3.08 -12.03 0.58
CA LYS A 85 2.20 -13.19 0.80
C LYS A 85 1.13 -12.91 1.86
N ASP A 86 0.59 -11.69 1.86
CA ASP A 86 -0.50 -11.28 2.74
C ASP A 86 -1.82 -11.22 1.94
N PRO A 87 -2.63 -12.30 1.96
CA PRO A 87 -3.85 -12.38 1.16
C PRO A 87 -4.95 -11.43 1.66
N ILE A 88 -4.94 -11.07 2.95
CA ILE A 88 -5.90 -10.13 3.53
C ILE A 88 -5.58 -8.72 3.04
N LEU A 89 -4.30 -8.34 3.08
CA LEU A 89 -3.84 -7.06 2.52
C LEU A 89 -4.12 -7.00 1.02
N GLU A 90 -3.83 -8.06 0.28
CA GLU A 90 -4.10 -8.13 -1.16
C GLU A 90 -5.59 -7.88 -1.46
N SER A 91 -6.49 -8.53 -0.71
CA SER A 91 -7.94 -8.35 -0.85
C SER A 91 -8.36 -6.89 -0.65
N LYS A 92 -7.83 -6.24 0.39
CA LYS A 92 -8.09 -4.80 0.63
C LYS A 92 -7.60 -3.93 -0.52
N CYS A 93 -6.40 -4.20 -1.05
CA CYS A 93 -5.83 -3.46 -2.17
C CYS A 93 -6.66 -3.62 -3.45
N TRP A 94 -7.23 -4.80 -3.70
CA TRP A 94 -8.19 -5.01 -4.79
C TRP A 94 -9.45 -4.17 -4.63
N LEU A 95 -9.98 -4.03 -3.42
CA LEU A 95 -11.14 -3.19 -3.15
C LEU A 95 -10.83 -1.69 -3.34
N TYR A 96 -9.64 -1.21 -2.96
CA TYR A 96 -9.21 0.16 -3.27
C TYR A 96 -9.10 0.40 -4.78
N TYR A 97 -8.51 -0.56 -5.51
CA TYR A 97 -8.45 -0.49 -6.97
C TYR A 97 -9.86 -0.47 -7.60
N ALA A 98 -10.80 -1.20 -7.02
CA ALA A 98 -12.19 -1.18 -7.46
C ALA A 98 -12.84 0.21 -7.29
N GLU A 99 -12.55 0.93 -6.19
CA GLU A 99 -13.02 2.30 -6.03
C GLU A 99 -12.51 3.24 -7.13
N ASP A 100 -11.23 3.12 -7.49
CA ASP A 100 -10.64 3.92 -8.56
C ASP A 100 -11.30 3.61 -9.92
N LEU A 101 -11.64 2.34 -10.15
CA LEU A 101 -12.36 1.91 -11.36
C LEU A 101 -13.80 2.43 -11.41
N ILE A 102 -14.48 2.59 -10.26
CA ILE A 102 -15.82 3.21 -10.19
C ILE A 102 -15.75 4.64 -10.70
N GLN A 103 -14.75 5.41 -10.27
CA GLN A 103 -14.53 6.81 -10.73
C GLN A 103 -14.27 6.89 -12.24
N LEU A 104 -13.76 5.81 -12.84
CA LEU A 104 -13.52 5.69 -14.27
C LEU A 104 -14.69 5.06 -15.05
N HIS A 105 -15.85 4.87 -14.41
CA HIS A 105 -17.05 4.23 -14.99
C HIS A 105 -16.81 2.80 -15.52
N ARG A 106 -15.82 2.09 -14.97
CA ARG A 106 -15.47 0.71 -15.40
C ARG A 106 -16.23 -0.35 -14.59
N PHE A 107 -17.55 -0.21 -14.50
CA PHE A 107 -18.41 -0.98 -13.61
C PHE A 107 -18.30 -2.50 -13.78
N LYS A 108 -18.24 -3.01 -15.02
CA LYS A 108 -18.09 -4.46 -15.29
C LYS A 108 -16.83 -5.09 -14.65
N ARG A 109 -15.75 -4.32 -14.52
CA ARG A 109 -14.51 -4.80 -13.87
C ARG A 109 -14.65 -4.76 -12.35
N VAL A 110 -15.30 -3.73 -11.82
CA VAL A 110 -15.60 -3.58 -10.40
C VAL A 110 -16.40 -4.77 -9.91
N ASP A 111 -17.44 -5.19 -10.63
CA ASP A 111 -18.30 -6.32 -10.25
C ASP A 111 -17.52 -7.62 -10.09
N LYS A 112 -16.60 -7.89 -11.03
CA LYS A 112 -15.73 -9.07 -10.98
C LYS A 112 -14.82 -9.04 -9.76
N ILE A 113 -14.27 -7.88 -9.43
CA ILE A 113 -13.42 -7.72 -8.25
C ILE A 113 -14.25 -7.93 -6.99
N ILE A 114 -15.39 -7.25 -6.83
CA ILE A 114 -16.25 -7.39 -5.65
C ILE A 114 -16.68 -8.83 -5.46
N ALA A 115 -17.13 -9.53 -6.51
CA ALA A 115 -17.56 -10.93 -6.41
C ALA A 115 -16.44 -11.84 -5.89
N HIS A 116 -15.21 -11.66 -6.41
CA HIS A 116 -14.06 -12.43 -5.97
C HIS A 116 -13.69 -12.12 -4.51
N GLN A 117 -13.63 -10.83 -4.14
CA GLN A 117 -13.26 -10.45 -2.78
C GLN A 117 -14.34 -10.79 -1.75
N LEU A 118 -15.62 -10.76 -2.13
CA LEU A 118 -16.72 -11.17 -1.28
C LEU A 118 -16.66 -12.67 -0.98
N ALA A 119 -16.44 -13.51 -2.01
CA ALA A 119 -16.27 -14.95 -1.82
C ALA A 119 -15.08 -15.26 -0.89
N PHE A 120 -13.95 -14.57 -1.08
CA PHE A 120 -12.79 -14.67 -0.21
C PHE A 120 -13.09 -14.26 1.24
N ALA A 121 -13.76 -13.13 1.43
CA ALA A 121 -14.14 -12.62 2.76
C ALA A 121 -15.11 -13.56 3.49
N GLN A 122 -16.07 -14.15 2.78
CA GLN A 122 -17.00 -15.16 3.30
C GLN A 122 -16.26 -16.42 3.74
N GLN A 123 -15.32 -16.91 2.92
CA GLN A 123 -14.51 -18.09 3.27
C GLN A 123 -13.66 -17.85 4.51
N LEU A 124 -13.10 -16.63 4.67
CA LEU A 124 -12.32 -16.24 5.84
C LEU A 124 -13.20 -15.91 7.07
N ASN A 125 -14.50 -15.70 6.86
CA ASN A 125 -15.44 -15.17 7.85
C ASN A 125 -14.95 -13.84 8.47
N ASP A 126 -14.36 -12.96 7.65
CA ASP A 126 -13.81 -11.67 8.06
C ASP A 126 -14.89 -10.56 7.96
N PRO A 127 -15.44 -10.09 9.09
CA PRO A 127 -16.52 -9.10 9.07
C PRO A 127 -16.07 -7.73 8.56
N ILE A 128 -14.76 -7.42 8.61
CA ILE A 128 -14.22 -6.15 8.13
C ILE A 128 -14.20 -6.18 6.60
N LEU A 129 -13.67 -7.26 6.00
CA LEU A 129 -13.64 -7.41 4.54
C LEU A 129 -15.04 -7.47 3.93
N LEU A 130 -15.99 -8.14 4.60
CA LEU A 130 -17.39 -8.15 4.18
C LEU A 130 -17.96 -6.72 4.12
N LYS A 131 -17.78 -5.93 5.18
CA LYS A 131 -18.20 -4.52 5.21
C LYS A 131 -17.53 -3.67 4.14
N MET A 132 -16.25 -3.92 3.84
CA MET A 132 -15.55 -3.23 2.76
C MET A 132 -16.17 -3.57 1.40
N CYS A 133 -16.50 -4.84 1.15
CA CYS A 133 -17.17 -5.24 -0.09
C CYS A 133 -18.54 -4.55 -0.24
N GLU A 134 -19.35 -4.55 0.82
CA GLU A 134 -20.66 -3.86 0.85
C GLU A 134 -20.53 -2.36 0.58
N SER A 135 -19.52 -1.71 1.17
CA SER A 135 -19.26 -0.29 0.98
C SER A 135 -18.92 0.04 -0.48
N VAL A 136 -18.02 -0.75 -1.10
CA VAL A 136 -17.65 -0.56 -2.51
C VAL A 136 -18.84 -0.85 -3.43
N GLN A 137 -19.64 -1.88 -3.14
CA GLN A 137 -20.85 -2.19 -3.90
C GLN A 137 -21.88 -1.05 -3.85
N THR A 138 -22.15 -0.53 -2.66
CA THR A 138 -23.07 0.60 -2.47
C THR A 138 -22.61 1.82 -3.27
N ARG A 139 -21.29 2.12 -3.23
CA ARG A 139 -20.71 3.23 -3.99
C ARG A 139 -20.80 3.01 -5.50
N ARG A 140 -20.57 1.78 -5.96
CA ARG A 140 -20.70 1.37 -7.37
C ARG A 140 -22.12 1.60 -7.86
N ASP A 141 -23.12 1.13 -7.12
CA ASP A 141 -24.52 1.23 -7.53
C ASP A 141 -25.01 2.68 -7.61
N ARG A 142 -24.61 3.51 -6.63
CA ARG A 142 -24.88 4.95 -6.67
C ARG A 142 -24.30 5.62 -7.92
N MET A 143 -23.01 5.40 -8.19
CA MET A 143 -22.32 6.01 -9.34
C MET A 143 -22.88 5.49 -10.68
N TYR A 144 -23.30 4.23 -10.73
CA TYR A 144 -23.93 3.68 -11.93
C TYR A 144 -25.29 4.32 -12.23
N ALA A 145 -26.12 4.56 -11.20
CA ALA A 145 -27.38 5.26 -11.36
C ALA A 145 -27.17 6.71 -11.83
N GLU A 146 -26.20 7.43 -11.25
CA GLU A 146 -25.81 8.79 -11.69
C GLU A 146 -25.33 8.78 -13.15
N TYR A 147 -24.55 7.78 -13.57
CA TYR A 147 -24.06 7.64 -14.94
C TYR A 147 -25.18 7.40 -15.97
N ILE A 148 -26.16 6.55 -15.66
CA ILE A 148 -27.29 6.30 -16.56
C ILE A 148 -28.13 7.56 -16.75
N THR A 149 -28.46 8.25 -15.66
CA THR A 149 -29.30 9.46 -15.70
C THR A 149 -28.65 10.58 -16.52
N ASN A 150 -27.33 10.73 -16.47
CA ASN A 150 -26.59 11.73 -17.26
C ASN A 150 -26.31 11.31 -18.72
N SER A 151 -26.59 10.05 -19.07
CA SER A 151 -26.40 9.51 -20.43
C SER A 151 -27.70 9.46 -21.25
N GLN A 152 -28.83 9.85 -20.64
CA GLN A 152 -30.13 10.04 -21.27
C GLN A 152 -30.35 11.52 -21.57
#